data_AF-A0A2J8KEM6-F1
#
_entry.id   AF-A0A2J8KEM6-F1
#
_cell.length_a   1.000
_cell.length_b   1.000
_cell.length_c   1.000
_cell.angle_alpha   90.00
_cell.angle_beta   90.00
_cell.angle_gamma   90.00
#
_symmetry.space_group_name_H-M   'P 1'
#
loop_
_entity.id
_entity.type
_entity.pdbx_description
1 polymer ?
#
loop_
_entity_poly.entity_id
_entity_poly.type
_entity_poly.pdbx_seq_one_letter_code
_entity_poly.pdbx_strand_id
1 'polypeptide(L)'
;NATAFSSLDRPQLPQVLQQSYIFPSSISAMEATITERGITSRHLLIGLPSGAILSLPKALLDPRRPEIPTEQSRCTDTRRAIHQL
;
A
#
# COMPACT_ATOMS: atom_id res chain seq x y z
N ASN A 1 -3.95 -25.93 -10.55
CA ASN A 1 -2.81 -26.34 -9.71
C ASN A 1 -1.66 -25.39 -10.00
N ALA A 2 -1.29 -24.51 -9.06
CA ALA A 2 -0.28 -23.46 -9.27
C ALA A 2 1.00 -23.85 -8.53
N THR A 3 1.78 -24.76 -9.13
CA THR A 3 2.95 -25.38 -8.48
C THR A 3 4.25 -24.61 -8.70
N ALA A 4 4.35 -23.76 -9.74
CA ALA A 4 5.56 -22.99 -10.02
C ALA A 4 5.26 -21.70 -10.80
N PHE A 5 6.06 -20.67 -10.55
CA PHE A 5 6.14 -19.45 -11.35
C PHE A 5 7.43 -19.51 -12.19
N SER A 6 7.31 -19.42 -13.53
CA SER A 6 8.44 -19.30 -14.47
C SER A 6 8.34 -17.98 -15.22
N SER A 7 9.46 -17.24 -15.34
CA SER A 7 9.48 -16.00 -16.11
C SER A 7 9.51 -16.22 -17.62
N LEU A 8 9.87 -17.41 -18.10
CA LEU A 8 9.95 -17.78 -19.51
C LEU A 8 8.58 -18.14 -20.10
N ASP A 9 7.73 -18.78 -19.29
CA ASP A 9 6.41 -19.26 -19.70
C ASP A 9 5.31 -18.53 -18.92
N ARG A 10 5.10 -17.25 -19.24
CA ARG A 10 4.03 -16.43 -18.63
C ARG A 10 2.80 -16.39 -19.55
N PRO A 11 1.72 -17.12 -19.22
CA PRO A 11 0.57 -17.24 -20.12
C PRO A 11 -0.29 -15.97 -20.20
N GLN A 12 -0.23 -15.08 -19.20
CA GLN A 12 -1.03 -13.86 -19.15
C GLN A 12 -0.25 -12.68 -18.58
N LEU A 13 -0.48 -11.50 -19.15
CA LEU A 13 0.06 -10.24 -18.62
C LEU A 13 -0.75 -9.78 -17.41
N PRO A 14 -0.11 -9.20 -16.38
CA PRO A 14 -0.83 -8.66 -15.22
C PRO A 14 -1.59 -7.37 -15.60
N GLN A 15 -2.76 -7.18 -14.99
CA GLN A 15 -3.43 -5.89 -15.00
C GLN A 15 -2.80 -4.97 -13.95
N VAL A 16 -2.35 -3.79 -14.36
CA VAL A 16 -1.72 -2.81 -13.46
C VAL A 16 -2.77 -1.77 -13.04
N LEU A 17 -2.96 -1.62 -11.73
CA LEU A 17 -3.77 -0.56 -11.13
C LEU A 17 -2.85 0.52 -10.56
N GLN A 18 -3.18 1.79 -10.78
CA GLN A 18 -2.36 2.93 -10.37
C GLN A 18 -3.24 4.05 -9.79
N GLN A 19 -2.70 4.76 -8.82
CA GLN A 19 -3.31 5.94 -8.22
C GLN A 19 -2.23 6.85 -7.63
N SER A 20 -2.40 8.15 -7.80
CA SER A 20 -1.48 9.17 -7.31
C SER A 20 -2.03 9.82 -6.03
N TYR A 21 -1.11 10.20 -5.14
CA TYR A 21 -1.43 10.83 -3.86
C TYR A 21 -0.54 12.07 -3.68
N ILE A 22 -1.09 13.11 -3.05
CA ILE A 22 -0.32 14.30 -2.68
C ILE A 22 0.29 14.07 -1.31
N PHE A 23 1.59 14.33 -1.20
CA PHE A 23 2.33 14.30 0.06
C PHE A 23 2.83 15.72 0.37
N PRO A 24 2.60 16.28 1.56
CA PRO A 24 2.73 17.73 1.81
C PRO A 24 4.17 18.20 2.06
N SER A 25 5.16 17.31 2.02
CA SER A 25 6.56 17.63 2.30
C SER A 25 7.51 16.88 1.39
N SER A 26 8.73 17.38 1.23
CA SER A 26 9.79 16.64 0.52
C SER A 26 10.18 15.35 1.26
N ILE A 27 10.72 14.39 0.51
CA ILE A 27 11.17 13.09 1.02
C ILE A 27 12.69 13.00 0.83
N SER A 28 13.43 12.71 1.90
CA SER A 28 14.89 12.53 1.85
C SER A 28 15.30 11.07 1.66
N ALA A 29 14.53 10.13 2.23
CA ALA A 29 14.74 8.69 2.08
C ALA A 29 13.41 7.95 2.29
N MET A 30 13.31 6.72 1.77
CA MET A 30 12.14 5.88 1.97
C MET A 30 12.52 4.39 1.95
N GLU A 31 11.94 3.60 2.84
CA GLU A 31 12.15 2.14 2.91
C GLU A 31 10.87 1.43 3.37
N ALA A 32 10.69 0.15 3.03
CA ALA A 32 9.52 -0.63 3.47
C ALA A 32 9.86 -1.54 4.65
N THR A 33 8.91 -1.74 5.56
CA THR A 33 9.11 -2.74 6.62
C THR A 33 9.09 -4.16 6.06
N ILE A 34 10.02 -5.00 6.52
CA ILE A 34 10.11 -6.42 6.20
C ILE A 34 10.02 -7.24 7.48
N THR A 35 9.24 -8.32 7.43
CA THR A 35 9.17 -9.33 8.50
C THR A 35 9.29 -10.71 7.88
N GLU A 36 9.93 -11.63 8.60
CA GLU A 36 10.30 -12.96 8.07
C GLU A 36 9.12 -13.74 7.50
N ARG A 37 7.95 -13.65 8.15
CA ARG A 37 6.73 -14.36 7.75
C ARG A 37 5.76 -13.48 6.97
N GLY A 38 5.99 -12.16 6.90
CA GLY A 38 5.12 -11.24 6.19
C GLY A 38 3.68 -11.14 6.72
N ILE A 39 3.42 -11.55 7.96
CA ILE A 39 2.07 -11.55 8.56
C ILE A 39 1.65 -10.15 9.00
N THR A 40 2.59 -9.36 9.49
CA THR A 40 2.35 -8.01 10.02
C THR A 40 2.02 -7.02 8.91
N SER A 41 1.17 -6.03 9.22
CA SER A 41 0.93 -4.87 8.36
C SER A 41 2.24 -4.20 7.93
N ARG A 42 2.38 -3.93 6.63
CA ARG A 42 3.55 -3.24 6.09
C ARG A 42 3.41 -1.74 6.20
N HIS A 43 4.50 -1.08 6.57
CA HIS A 43 4.62 0.37 6.64
C HIS A 43 5.73 0.84 5.70
N LEU A 44 5.59 2.04 5.16
CA LEU A 44 6.67 2.79 4.54
C LEU A 44 7.28 3.71 5.59
N LEU A 45 8.58 3.57 5.82
CA LEU A 45 9.37 4.48 6.64
C LEU A 45 9.84 5.62 5.72
N ILE A 46 9.48 6.84 6.03
CA ILE A 46 9.77 8.03 5.23
C ILE A 46 10.65 8.97 6.05
N GLY A 47 11.87 9.21 5.58
CA GLY A 47 12.77 10.20 6.15
C GLY A 47 12.43 11.60 5.61
N LEU A 48 12.16 12.53 6.52
CA LEU A 48 11.84 13.92 6.20
C LEU A 48 13.11 14.80 6.29
N PRO A 49 13.16 15.94 5.58
CA PRO A 49 14.28 16.88 5.66
C PRO A 49 14.56 17.41 7.07
N SER A 50 13.57 17.40 7.96
CA SER A 50 13.72 17.77 9.37
C SER A 50 14.52 16.76 10.20
N GLY A 51 14.83 15.58 9.64
CA GLY A 51 15.40 14.44 10.36
C GLY A 51 14.35 13.54 11.03
N ALA A 52 13.08 13.91 10.99
CA ALA A 52 11.99 13.07 11.50
C ALA A 52 11.74 11.86 10.59
N ILE A 53 11.30 10.75 11.19
CA ILE A 53 10.89 9.53 10.47
C ILE A 53 9.38 9.36 10.63
N LEU A 54 8.67 9.37 9.50
CA LEU A 54 7.24 9.08 9.44
C LEU A 54 7.02 7.59 9.10
N SER A 55 6.15 6.92 9.84
CA SER A 55 5.68 5.57 9.52
C SER A 55 4.30 5.62 8.87
N LEU A 56 4.22 5.33 7.57
CA LEU A 56 2.99 5.39 6.78
C LEU A 56 2.47 3.97 6.49
N PRO A 57 1.30 3.56 7.00
CA PRO A 57 0.73 2.24 6.68
C PRO A 57 0.50 2.08 5.17
N LYS A 58 1.04 1.02 4.55
CA LYS A 58 0.93 0.79 3.09
C LYS A 58 -0.51 0.59 2.62
N ALA A 59 -1.39 0.12 3.51
CA ALA A 59 -2.83 0.01 3.26
C ALA A 59 -3.47 1.39 2.98
N LEU A 60 -2.80 2.49 3.35
CA LEU A 60 -3.29 3.82 3.03
C LEU A 60 -3.15 4.17 1.54
N LEU A 61 -2.19 3.55 0.86
CA LEU A 61 -1.85 3.74 -0.56
C LEU A 61 -2.35 2.53 -1.37
N ASP A 62 -3.67 2.45 -1.58
CA ASP A 62 -4.33 1.36 -2.32
C ASP A 62 -4.97 1.91 -3.61
N PRO A 63 -4.53 1.50 -4.81
CA PRO A 63 -5.09 1.98 -6.08
C PRO A 63 -6.52 1.48 -6.35
N ARG A 64 -7.06 0.58 -5.53
CA ARG A 64 -8.45 0.10 -5.64
C ARG A 64 -9.44 1.00 -4.92
N ARG A 65 -8.95 2.04 -4.22
CA ARG A 65 -9.79 2.99 -3.52
C ARG A 65 -10.59 3.80 -4.56
N PRO A 66 -11.93 3.75 -4.53
CA PRO A 66 -12.72 4.57 -5.44
C PRO A 66 -12.69 6.03 -5.02
N GLU A 67 -12.80 6.94 -5.99
CA GLU A 67 -12.94 8.38 -5.72
C GLU A 67 -14.28 8.68 -5.04
N ILE A 68 -15.33 7.96 -5.44
CA ILE A 68 -16.68 8.05 -4.87
C ILE A 68 -17.00 6.72 -4.17
N PRO A 69 -17.31 6.72 -2.85
CA PRO A 69 -17.63 5.50 -2.12
C PRO A 69 -18.83 4.77 -2.73
N THR A 70 -18.65 3.47 -3.02
CA THR A 70 -19.71 2.53 -3.41
C THR A 70 -20.02 1.56 -2.27
N GLU A 71 -21.18 0.89 -2.29
CA GLU A 71 -21.54 -0.11 -1.28
C GLU A 71 -20.51 -1.24 -1.16
N GLN A 72 -19.97 -1.73 -2.28
CA GLN A 72 -18.87 -2.71 -2.27
C GLN A 72 -17.60 -2.16 -1.61
N SER A 73 -17.27 -0.90 -1.87
CA SER A 73 -16.11 -0.28 -1.21
C SER A 73 -16.35 -0.10 0.30
N ARG A 74 -17.57 0.17 0.75
CA ARG A 74 -17.90 0.29 2.18
C ARG A 74 -17.73 -1.04 2.91
N CYS A 75 -18.14 -2.15 2.29
CA CYS A 75 -17.99 -3.49 2.85
C CYS A 75 -16.51 -3.90 2.97
N THR A 76 -15.67 -3.44 2.04
CA THR A 76 -14.24 -3.81 1.98
C THR A 76 -13.31 -2.80 2.67
N ASP A 77 -13.80 -1.60 3.02
CA ASP A 77 -13.01 -0.53 3.64
C ASP A 77 -12.86 -0.76 5.15
N THR A 78 -11.69 -1.25 5.55
CA THR A 78 -11.31 -1.46 6.96
C THR A 78 -10.84 -0.18 7.65
N ARG A 79 -10.79 0.99 6.98
CA ARG A 79 -10.28 2.24 7.58
C ARG A 79 -11.24 2.93 8.54
N ARG A 80 -12.52 2.55 8.57
CA ARG A 80 -13.49 3.12 9.51
C ARG A 80 -13.11 2.94 10.98
N ALA A 81 -12.20 2.02 11.32
CA ALA A 81 -11.73 1.83 12.68
C ALA A 81 -10.72 2.90 13.17
N ILE A 82 -10.09 3.69 12.30
CA ILE A 82 -8.97 4.58 12.68
C ILE A 82 -9.43 6.01 13.02
N HIS A 83 -10.64 6.42 12.62
CA HIS A 83 -11.21 7.75 12.94
C HIS A 83 -12.10 7.75 14.21
N GLN A 84 -12.08 6.68 15.02
CA GLN A 84 -12.95 6.53 16.20
C GLN A 84 -12.23 6.71 17.55
N LEU A 85 -11.01 7.26 17.56
CA LEU A 85 -10.26 7.69 18.76
C LEU A 85 -9.78 9.12 18.56
#